data_AF-A0A661UN32-F1
#
_entry.id   AF-A0A661UN32-F1
#
_cell.length_a   1.000
_cell.length_b   1.000
_cell.length_c   1.000
_cell.angle_alpha   90.00
_cell.angle_beta   90.00
_cell.angle_gamma   90.00
#
_symmetry.space_group_name_H-M   'P 1'
#
loop_
_entity.id
_entity.type
_entity.pdbx_description
1 polymer ?
#
loop_
_entity_poly.entity_id
_entity_poly.type
_entity_poly.pdbx_seq_one_letter_code
_entity_poly.pdbx_strand_id
1 'polypeptide(L)'
;TLSRYEREIKNRGYEMQFIVNTKRPFTSTKNDILKMMEQLEAVSKMKITEIICNTNLMEFTDKETVVEGVKIVREVETEKNLKFRFFLVLDKYSEKIPDVISGKKKIVLNYFLNKPWELPPVHGI
;
A
#
# COMPACT_ATOMS: atom_id res chain seq x y z
N THR A 1 -22.68 -5.04 -4.62
CA THR A 1 -21.36 -4.91 -3.97
C THR A 1 -20.62 -6.25 -4.02
N LEU A 2 -19.33 -6.28 -3.71
CA LEU A 2 -18.50 -7.50 -3.70
C LEU A 2 -19.07 -8.59 -2.76
N SER A 3 -19.72 -8.19 -1.67
CA SER A 3 -20.29 -9.09 -0.66
C SER A 3 -21.35 -10.07 -1.19
N ARG A 4 -21.94 -9.84 -2.37
CA ARG A 4 -22.87 -10.80 -2.98
C ARG A 4 -22.20 -12.10 -3.45
N TYR A 5 -20.87 -12.07 -3.62
CA TYR A 5 -20.06 -13.23 -4.03
C TYR A 5 -19.25 -13.81 -2.86
N GLU A 6 -19.60 -13.44 -1.62
CA GLU A 6 -18.86 -13.84 -0.41
C GLU A 6 -18.66 -15.36 -0.35
N ARG A 7 -19.72 -16.13 -0.58
CA ARG A 7 -19.67 -17.59 -0.49
C ARG A 7 -18.77 -18.19 -1.56
N GLU A 8 -18.90 -17.75 -2.81
CA GLU A 8 -18.12 -18.25 -3.93
C GLU A 8 -16.63 -17.93 -3.76
N ILE A 9 -16.30 -16.74 -3.27
CA ILE A 9 -14.91 -16.32 -3.02
C ILE A 9 -14.31 -17.08 -1.84
N LYS A 10 -15.07 -17.24 -0.74
CA LYS A 10 -14.62 -18.05 0.41
C LYS A 10 -14.38 -19.51 0.02
N ASN A 11 -15.28 -20.11 -0.76
CA ASN A 11 -15.17 -21.50 -1.18
C ASN A 11 -13.97 -21.78 -2.08
N ARG A 12 -13.53 -20.80 -2.88
CA ARG A 12 -12.35 -20.92 -3.74
C ARG A 12 -11.03 -20.69 -2.98
N GLY A 13 -11.10 -20.16 -1.77
CA GLY A 13 -9.95 -19.57 -1.10
C GLY A 13 -9.57 -18.23 -1.73
N TYR A 14 -9.08 -17.30 -0.91
CA TYR A 14 -8.67 -15.99 -1.37
C TYR A 14 -7.54 -15.45 -0.50
N GLU A 15 -6.78 -14.52 -1.09
CA GLU A 15 -5.91 -13.61 -0.36
C GLU A 15 -6.37 -12.18 -0.64
N MET A 16 -6.58 -11.41 0.42
CA MET A 16 -6.93 -10.00 0.34
C MET A 16 -5.75 -9.17 0.84
N GLN A 17 -5.06 -8.55 -0.11
CA GLN A 17 -3.93 -7.66 0.16
C GLN A 17 -4.42 -6.22 0.32
N PHE A 18 -4.17 -5.64 1.49
CA PHE A 18 -4.49 -4.26 1.80
C PHE A 18 -3.26 -3.37 1.59
N ILE A 19 -3.30 -2.55 0.54
CA ILE A 19 -2.20 -1.66 0.16
C ILE A 19 -2.36 -0.33 0.88
N VAL A 20 -1.40 0.03 1.73
CA VAL A 20 -1.48 1.19 2.61
C VAL A 20 -0.39 2.19 2.29
N ASN A 21 -0.78 3.43 2.01
CA ASN A 21 0.15 4.56 1.95
C ASN A 21 -0.07 5.43 3.20
N THR A 22 0.94 5.50 4.08
CA THR A 22 0.83 6.25 5.35
C THR A 22 0.88 7.78 5.20
N LYS A 23 0.95 8.28 3.96
CA LYS A 23 0.92 9.71 3.64
C LYS A 23 -0.41 10.14 3.02
N ARG A 24 -1.46 9.32 3.16
CA ARG A 24 -2.83 9.62 2.73
C ARG A 24 -3.74 9.84 3.93
N PRO A 25 -4.79 10.68 3.79
CA PRO A 25 -5.86 10.78 4.78
C PRO A 25 -6.44 9.39 5.10
N PHE A 26 -6.80 9.16 6.37
CA PHE A 26 -7.44 7.94 6.86
C PHE A 26 -6.60 6.66 6.78
N THR A 27 -5.32 6.78 6.44
CA THR A 27 -4.32 5.71 6.59
C THR A 27 -3.00 6.24 7.15
N SER A 28 -3.02 7.43 7.75
CA SER A 28 -1.83 8.14 8.25
C SER A 28 -1.27 7.58 9.54
N THR A 29 -2.14 7.05 10.40
CA THR A 29 -1.77 6.47 11.69
C THR A 29 -2.22 5.02 11.78
N LYS A 30 -1.66 4.29 12.74
CA LYS A 30 -2.10 2.93 13.09
C LYS A 30 -3.62 2.86 13.26
N ASN A 31 -4.20 3.74 14.07
CA ASN A 31 -5.64 3.73 14.36
C ASN A 31 -6.48 4.01 13.12
N ASP A 32 -6.04 4.91 12.24
CA ASP A 32 -6.73 5.19 10.98
C ASP A 32 -6.76 3.94 10.08
N ILE A 33 -5.61 3.26 9.95
CA ILE A 33 -5.48 2.03 9.17
C ILE A 33 -6.40 0.96 9.74
N LEU A 34 -6.42 0.76 11.06
CA LEU A 34 -7.28 -0.23 11.72
C LEU A 34 -8.77 0.07 11.47
N LYS A 35 -9.17 1.33 11.59
CA LYS A 35 -10.54 1.76 11.30
C LYS A 35 -10.93 1.51 9.84
N MET A 36 -10.04 1.82 8.90
CA MET A 36 -10.25 1.56 7.48
C MET A 36 -10.38 0.05 7.21
N MET A 37 -9.51 -0.76 7.81
CA MET A 37 -9.59 -2.22 7.71
C MET A 37 -10.95 -2.74 8.18
N GLU A 38 -11.42 -2.32 9.34
CA GLU A 38 -12.71 -2.76 9.89
C GLU A 38 -13.88 -2.39 8.97
N GLN A 39 -13.87 -1.20 8.39
CA GLN A 39 -14.87 -0.77 7.41
C GLN A 39 -14.85 -1.63 6.14
N LEU A 40 -13.65 -1.89 5.59
CA LEU A 40 -13.49 -2.71 4.39
C LEU A 40 -13.95 -4.15 4.62
N GLU A 41 -13.60 -4.74 5.77
CA GLU A 41 -14.03 -6.09 6.12
C GLU A 41 -15.54 -6.17 6.34
N ALA A 42 -16.15 -5.17 6.99
CA ALA A 42 -17.59 -5.12 7.21
C ALA A 42 -18.38 -5.03 5.89
N VAL A 43 -17.93 -4.19 4.95
CA VAL A 43 -18.61 -4.00 3.66
C VAL A 43 -18.40 -5.19 2.72
N SER A 44 -17.20 -5.75 2.69
CA SER A 44 -16.86 -6.87 1.80
C SER A 44 -17.31 -8.23 2.33
N LYS A 45 -17.48 -8.37 3.66
CA LYS A 45 -17.65 -9.63 4.40
C LYS A 45 -16.47 -10.60 4.24
N MET A 46 -15.31 -10.07 3.88
CA MET A 46 -14.05 -10.79 3.72
C MET A 46 -13.03 -10.24 4.70
N LYS A 47 -12.02 -11.04 5.01
CA LYS A 47 -10.92 -10.69 5.91
C LYS A 47 -9.71 -10.27 5.11
N ILE A 48 -9.05 -9.21 5.55
CA ILE A 48 -7.76 -8.82 5.02
C ILE A 48 -6.74 -9.87 5.49
N THR A 49 -5.97 -10.43 4.56
CA THR A 49 -5.02 -11.53 4.86
C THR A 49 -3.57 -11.05 4.89
N GLU A 50 -3.30 -9.92 4.24
CA GLU A 50 -1.97 -9.33 4.16
C GLU A 50 -2.07 -7.80 4.07
N ILE A 51 -1.11 -7.11 4.68
CA ILE A 51 -0.92 -5.67 4.55
C ILE A 51 0.40 -5.39 3.82
N ILE A 52 0.39 -4.43 2.89
CA ILE A 52 1.56 -4.03 2.10
C ILE A 52 1.75 -2.52 2.26
N CYS A 53 2.97 -2.11 2.59
CA CYS A 53 3.32 -0.70 2.74
C CYS A 53 3.68 -0.10 1.36
N ASN A 54 2.92 0.89 0.92
CA ASN A 54 3.14 1.68 -0.29
C ASN A 54 3.26 3.17 0.06
N THR A 55 4.00 3.48 1.13
CA THR A 55 4.24 4.85 1.56
C THR A 55 5.09 5.59 0.53
N ASN A 56 4.47 6.60 -0.08
CA ASN A 56 5.00 7.29 -1.25
C ASN A 56 4.43 8.72 -1.32
N LEU A 57 5.30 9.70 -1.60
CA LEU A 57 5.01 11.13 -1.80
C LEU A 57 5.48 11.65 -3.18
N MET A 58 5.40 10.78 -4.19
CA MET A 58 5.88 11.00 -5.55
C MET A 58 7.34 11.50 -5.54
N GLU A 59 7.59 12.69 -6.08
CA GLU A 59 8.91 13.33 -6.12
C GLU A 59 9.59 13.51 -4.76
N PHE A 60 8.80 13.54 -3.68
CA PHE A 60 9.29 13.75 -2.32
C PHE A 60 9.45 12.44 -1.52
N THR A 61 9.42 11.29 -2.19
CA THR A 61 9.68 10.01 -1.52
C THR A 61 11.17 9.86 -1.21
N ASP A 62 11.52 9.82 0.07
CA ASP A 62 12.86 9.52 0.57
C ASP A 62 12.88 8.26 1.46
N LYS A 63 14.07 7.89 1.93
CA LYS A 63 14.29 6.69 2.75
C LYS A 63 13.54 6.81 4.07
N GLU A 64 13.60 7.96 4.71
CA GLU A 64 13.00 8.26 6.00
C GLU A 64 11.48 8.11 5.93
N THR A 65 10.87 8.64 4.86
CA THR A 65 9.44 8.49 4.55
C THR A 65 9.03 7.02 4.47
N VAL A 66 9.79 6.19 3.76
CA VAL A 66 9.47 4.76 3.62
C VAL A 66 9.68 4.02 4.95
N VAL A 67 10.76 4.30 5.68
CA VAL A 67 11.05 3.69 6.98
C VAL A 67 9.95 4.00 8.00
N GLU A 68 9.52 5.26 8.08
CA GLU A 68 8.41 5.68 8.94
C GLU A 68 7.12 4.96 8.57
N GLY A 69 6.80 4.87 7.27
CA GLY A 69 5.64 4.13 6.80
C GLY A 69 5.66 2.65 7.18
N VAL A 70 6.80 1.98 6.98
CA VAL A 70 6.99 0.57 7.38
C VAL A 70 6.82 0.40 8.89
N LYS A 71 7.30 1.35 9.71
CA LYS A 71 7.13 1.32 11.17
C LYS A 71 5.65 1.33 11.55
N ILE A 72 4.87 2.27 11.01
CA ILE A 72 3.43 2.38 11.29
C ILE A 72 2.69 1.09 10.87
N VAL A 73 2.97 0.59 9.67
CA VAL A 73 2.34 -0.64 9.16
C VAL A 73 2.72 -1.87 9.99
N ARG A 74 3.93 -1.92 10.55
CA ARG A 74 4.36 -3.00 11.46
C ARG A 74 3.57 -3.02 12.77
N GLU A 75 3.14 -1.86 13.26
CA GLU A 75 2.29 -1.80 14.46
C GLU A 75 0.91 -2.42 14.18
N VAL A 76 0.38 -2.24 12.98
CA VAL A 76 -0.87 -2.87 12.52
C VAL A 76 -0.69 -4.36 12.30
N GLU A 77 0.43 -4.78 11.67
CA GLU A 77 0.82 -6.19 11.52
C GLU A 77 0.77 -6.92 12.87
N THR A 78 1.41 -6.33 13.88
CA THR A 78 1.52 -6.91 15.21
C THR A 78 0.16 -7.02 15.90
N GLU A 79 -0.67 -5.97 15.82
CA GLU A 79 -1.98 -5.96 16.48
C GLU A 79 -2.99 -6.93 15.85
N LYS A 80 -3.03 -7.00 14.52
CA LYS A 80 -4.01 -7.83 13.79
C LYS A 80 -3.44 -9.19 13.39
N ASN A 81 -2.19 -9.49 13.75
CA ASN A 81 -1.46 -10.71 13.38
C ASN A 81 -1.54 -10.99 11.86
N LEU A 82 -1.31 -9.95 11.06
CA LEU A 82 -1.40 -10.02 9.61
C LEU A 82 -0.07 -10.43 8.97
N LYS A 83 -0.14 -11.00 7.77
CA LYS A 83 1.06 -11.12 6.93
C LYS A 83 1.50 -9.71 6.51
N PHE A 84 2.78 -9.39 6.69
CA PHE A 84 3.40 -8.20 6.10
C PHE A 84 4.77 -8.63 5.58
N ARG A 85 4.92 -8.75 4.26
CA ARG A 85 6.16 -9.25 3.64
C ARG A 85 6.90 -8.18 2.85
N PHE A 86 6.16 -7.23 2.27
CA PHE A 86 6.68 -6.35 1.24
C PHE A 86 6.37 -4.89 1.50
N PHE A 87 7.30 -4.03 1.11
CA PHE A 87 7.03 -2.61 0.90
C PHE A 87 7.38 -2.21 -0.53
N LEU A 88 6.69 -1.20 -1.05
CA LEU A 88 6.74 -0.80 -2.44
C LEU A 88 7.53 0.50 -2.60
N VAL A 89 8.33 0.59 -3.65
CA VAL A 89 9.15 1.77 -3.99
C VAL A 89 9.11 1.96 -5.50
N LEU A 90 9.05 3.21 -5.98
CA LEU A 90 9.17 3.46 -7.42
C LEU A 90 10.62 3.23 -7.89
N ASP A 91 10.78 2.70 -9.09
CA ASP A 91 12.05 2.50 -9.79
C ASP A 91 13.03 3.68 -9.62
N LYS A 92 12.56 4.91 -9.82
CA LYS A 92 13.30 6.17 -9.68
C LYS A 92 13.96 6.37 -8.31
N TYR A 93 13.42 5.76 -7.26
CA TYR A 93 13.92 5.87 -5.88
C TYR A 93 14.53 4.56 -5.35
N SER A 94 14.54 3.50 -6.16
CA SER A 94 14.97 2.17 -5.73
C SER A 94 16.41 2.17 -5.20
N GLU A 95 17.32 2.89 -5.83
CA GLU A 95 18.74 2.94 -5.41
C GLU A 95 18.95 3.62 -4.05
N LYS A 96 18.07 4.56 -3.69
CA LYS A 96 18.18 5.34 -2.44
C LYS A 96 17.59 4.61 -1.24
N ILE A 97 16.80 3.57 -1.49
CA ILE A 97 16.05 2.86 -0.46
C ILE A 97 16.58 1.43 -0.36
N PRO A 98 16.97 0.95 0.84
CA PRO A 98 17.55 -0.38 1.00
C PRO A 98 16.57 -1.48 0.57
N ASP A 99 17.08 -2.64 0.19
CA ASP A 99 16.26 -3.78 -0.25
C ASP A 99 15.45 -4.42 0.89
N VAL A 100 15.86 -4.18 2.15
CA VAL A 100 15.21 -4.69 3.35
C VAL A 100 15.06 -3.59 4.39
N ILE A 101 13.86 -3.47 4.96
CA ILE A 101 13.56 -2.57 6.09
C ILE A 101 12.78 -3.38 7.12
N SER A 102 13.28 -3.47 8.36
CA SER A 102 12.63 -4.21 9.46
C SER A 102 12.27 -5.66 9.10
N GLY A 103 13.09 -6.32 8.27
CA GLY A 103 12.87 -7.69 7.77
C GLY A 103 11.83 -7.81 6.65
N LYS A 104 11.31 -6.69 6.12
CA LYS A 104 10.37 -6.64 4.99
C LYS A 104 11.15 -6.39 3.71
N LYS A 105 10.76 -7.02 2.60
CA LYS A 105 11.48 -6.94 1.32
C LYS A 105 10.91 -5.83 0.42
N LYS A 106 11.80 -5.08 -0.24
CA LYS A 106 11.45 -4.09 -1.24
C LYS A 106 10.92 -4.76 -2.51
N ILE A 107 9.81 -4.24 -3.05
CA ILE A 107 9.35 -4.51 -4.41
C ILE A 107 9.38 -3.19 -5.17
N VAL A 108 9.98 -3.20 -6.35
CA VAL A 108 10.12 -2.03 -7.22
C VAL A 108 8.94 -1.96 -8.17
N LEU A 109 8.34 -0.77 -8.27
CA LEU A 109 7.23 -0.46 -9.18
C LEU A 109 7.72 0.43 -10.32
N ASN A 110 7.32 0.10 -11.54
CA ASN A 110 7.53 0.96 -12.71
C ASN A 110 6.40 1.98 -12.80
N TYR A 111 6.73 3.25 -13.00
CA TYR A 111 5.76 4.33 -13.12
C TYR A 111 5.59 4.77 -14.59
N PHE A 112 4.41 4.52 -15.16
CA PHE A 112 4.11 4.80 -16.57
C PHE A 112 3.18 6.01 -16.80
N LEU A 113 2.73 6.67 -15.73
CA LEU A 113 1.76 7.75 -15.83
C LEU A 113 2.45 9.09 -16.06
N ASN A 114 2.40 9.58 -17.30
CA ASN A 114 2.81 10.95 -17.61
C ASN A 114 1.74 11.93 -17.14
N LYS A 115 2.12 12.93 -16.34
CA LYS A 115 1.17 13.99 -15.96
C LYS A 115 0.93 14.90 -17.18
N PRO A 116 -0.30 15.42 -17.40
CA PRO A 116 -0.60 16.26 -18.57
C PRO A 116 0.31 17.48 -18.74
N TRP A 117 0.85 18.01 -17.64
CA TRP A 117 1.78 19.14 -17.62
C TRP A 117 3.26 18.76 -17.81
N GLU A 118 3.59 17.46 -17.84
CA GLU A 118 4.92 16.95 -18.18
C GLU A 118 5.03 16.65 -19.68
N LEU A 119 3.91 16.62 -20.40
CA LEU A 119 3.90 16.49 -21.85
C LEU A 119 4.25 17.85 -22.48
N PRO A 120 5.14 17.90 -23.48
CA PRO A 120 5.40 19.13 -24.21
C PRO A 120 4.09 19.65 -24.82
N PRO A 121 3.87 20.98 -24.85
CA PRO A 121 2.67 21.55 -25.45
C PRO A 121 2.54 21.07 -26.89
N VAL A 122 1.41 20.44 -27.20
CA VAL A 122 1.05 20.04 -28.56
C VAL A 122 0.84 21.34 -29.35
N HIS A 123 1.88 21.78 -30.05
CA HIS A 123 1.74 22.86 -31.01
C HIS A 123 0.92 22.27 -32.17
N GLY A 124 -0.35 22.66 -32.25
CA GLY A 124 -1.21 22.32 -33.36
C GLY A 124 -0.57 22.80 -34.67
N ILE A 125 -0.59 21.92 -35.68
CA ILE A 125 -0.26 22.23 -37.08
C ILE A 125 -1.35 23.13 -37.65
#